data_AF-A0A850QZ92-F1
#
_entry.id   AF-A0A850QZ92-F1
#
_cell.length_a   1.000
_cell.length_b   1.000
_cell.length_c   1.000
_cell.angle_alpha   90.00
_cell.angle_beta   90.00
_cell.angle_gamma   90.00
#
_symmetry.space_group_name_H-M   'P 1'
#
loop_
_entity.id
_entity.type
_entity.pdbx_description
1 polymer ?
#
loop_
_entity_poly.entity_id
_entity_poly.type
_entity_poly.pdbx_seq_one_letter_code
_entity_poly.pdbx_strand_id
1 'polypeptide(L)'
;MISGILASPGIAFGKALLLQEEEIVLNKNPISADQIDNEIQRFFDARKKSADQLEVIKEKARITFGEEKEAIFEGHIMLLEDEELEEEIIAFIK
;
A
#
# COMPACT_ATOMS: atom_id res chain seq x y z
N MET A 1 24.22 8.83 25.34
CA MET A 1 23.52 7.57 25.67
C MET A 1 22.23 7.54 24.88
N ILE A 2 21.90 6.42 24.24
CA ILE A 2 20.61 6.26 23.56
C ILE A 2 19.64 5.72 24.60
N SER A 3 18.54 6.42 24.85
CA SER A 3 17.50 6.03 25.82
C SER A 3 16.14 6.17 25.14
N GLY A 4 15.26 5.20 25.35
CA GLY A 4 13.92 5.15 24.75
C GLY A 4 12.90 4.52 25.69
N ILE A 5 11.71 4.20 25.17
CA ILE A 5 10.65 3.54 25.92
C ILE A 5 10.81 2.02 25.78
N LEU A 6 10.85 1.30 26.89
CA LEU A 6 11.07 -0.14 26.91
C LEU A 6 9.75 -0.86 26.54
N ALA A 7 9.71 -1.49 25.37
CA ALA A 7 8.55 -2.25 24.89
C ALA A 7 8.50 -3.68 25.43
N SER A 8 9.66 -4.35 25.52
CA SER A 8 9.78 -5.71 26.07
C SER A 8 11.17 -5.92 26.68
N PRO A 9 11.28 -6.58 27.85
CA PRO A 9 12.57 -6.84 28.48
C PRO A 9 13.34 -7.94 27.74
N GLY A 10 14.64 -7.75 27.53
CA GLY A 10 15.51 -8.78 26.92
C GLY A 10 16.83 -8.23 26.38
N ILE A 11 17.73 -9.14 25.99
CA ILE A 11 18.99 -8.83 25.31
C ILE A 11 19.02 -9.64 24.01
N ALA A 12 19.24 -8.98 22.88
CA ALA A 12 19.33 -9.61 21.56
C ALA A 12 20.64 -9.23 20.87
N PHE A 13 21.24 -10.18 20.14
CA PHE A 13 22.44 -9.98 19.33
C PHE A 13 22.11 -10.27 17.87
N GLY A 14 22.37 -9.32 16.98
CA GLY A 14 22.06 -9.46 15.55
C GLY A 14 22.54 -8.27 14.74
N LYS A 15 22.44 -8.38 13.42
CA LYS A 15 22.69 -7.26 12.51
C LYS A 15 21.46 -6.36 12.52
N ALA A 16 21.67 -5.04 12.62
CA ALA A 16 20.61 -4.06 12.42
C ALA A 16 20.33 -3.92 10.91
N LEU A 17 19.06 -3.95 10.53
CA LEU A 17 18.60 -3.59 9.20
C LEU A 17 18.03 -2.17 9.27
N LEU A 18 18.66 -1.23 8.56
CA LEU A 18 18.11 0.11 8.41
C LEU A 18 17.14 0.12 7.25
N LEU A 19 15.84 0.28 7.55
CA LEU A 19 14.83 0.50 6.53
C LEU A 19 14.85 1.99 6.17
N GLN A 20 15.23 2.32 4.94
CA GLN A 20 15.12 3.67 4.41
C GLN A 20 13.94 3.69 3.45
N GLU A 21 12.96 4.53 3.75
CA GLU A 21 11.85 4.79 2.84
C GLU A 21 12.28 5.86 1.84
N GLU A 22 11.99 5.65 0.57
CA GLU A 22 12.18 6.66 -0.46
C GLU A 22 11.04 7.68 -0.39
N GLU A 23 11.36 8.95 -0.63
CA GLU A 23 10.36 10.01 -0.65
C GLU A 23 9.46 9.88 -1.89
N ILE A 24 8.15 9.85 -1.68
CA ILE A 24 7.17 9.77 -2.77
C ILE A 24 7.10 11.14 -3.46
N VAL A 25 7.67 11.26 -4.66
CA VAL A 25 7.64 12.49 -5.45
C VAL A 25 6.39 12.52 -6.33
N LEU A 26 5.43 13.37 -5.97
CA LEU A 26 4.21 13.60 -6.75
C LEU A 26 4.46 14.60 -7.87
N ASN A 27 4.25 14.18 -9.13
CA ASN A 27 4.26 15.09 -10.27
C ASN A 27 2.90 15.80 -10.36
N LYS A 28 2.88 17.11 -10.14
CA LYS A 28 1.67 17.96 -10.17
C LYS A 28 1.48 18.68 -11.51
N ASN A 29 2.29 18.36 -12.52
CA ASN A 29 2.15 18.99 -13.83
C ASN A 29 0.83 18.57 -14.47
N PRO A 30 0.09 19.50 -15.10
CA PRO A 30 -1.12 19.15 -15.83
C PRO A 30 -0.77 18.23 -17.00
N ILE A 31 -1.62 17.24 -17.22
CA ILE A 31 -1.52 16.30 -18.34
C ILE A 31 -2.27 16.86 -19.56
N SER A 32 -1.86 16.47 -20.77
CA SER A 32 -2.61 16.80 -21.99
C SER A 32 -3.78 15.83 -22.21
N ALA A 33 -4.77 16.22 -23.02
CA ALA A 33 -5.93 15.39 -23.32
C ALA A 33 -5.54 14.02 -23.92
N ASP A 34 -4.46 13.98 -24.71
CA ASP A 34 -3.92 12.74 -25.31
C ASP A 34 -3.32 11.77 -24.28
N GLN A 35 -3.09 12.21 -23.04
CA GLN A 35 -2.50 11.43 -21.95
C GLN A 35 -3.55 10.87 -20.98
N ILE A 36 -4.79 11.34 -21.03
CA ILE A 36 -5.87 10.95 -20.11
C ILE A 36 -6.06 9.42 -20.13
N ASP A 37 -6.24 8.83 -21.31
CA ASP A 37 -6.45 7.38 -21.45
C ASP A 37 -5.23 6.57 -20.95
N ASN A 38 -4.02 7.10 -21.14
CA ASN A 38 -2.79 6.47 -20.66
C ASN A 38 -2.70 6.52 -19.13
N GLU A 39 -3.06 7.64 -18.49
CA GLU A 39 -3.05 7.76 -17.03
C GLU A 39 -4.14 6.87 -16.39
N ILE A 40 -5.31 6.74 -17.02
CA ILE A 40 -6.36 5.80 -16.59
C ILE A 40 -5.84 4.36 -16.66
N GLN A 41 -5.21 3.95 -17.76
CA GLN A 41 -4.62 2.61 -17.88
C GLN A 41 -3.52 2.38 -16.84
N ARG A 42 -2.64 3.36 -16.62
CA ARG A 42 -1.59 3.29 -15.58
C ARG A 42 -2.18 3.13 -14.19
N PHE A 43 -3.30 3.82 -13.90
CA PHE A 43 -4.01 3.67 -12.65
C PHE A 43 -4.56 2.24 -12.47
N PHE A 44 -5.24 1.69 -13.48
CA PHE A 44 -5.76 0.31 -13.41
C PHE A 44 -4.65 -0.73 -13.26
N ASP A 45 -3.55 -0.59 -14.00
CA ASP A 45 -2.39 -1.46 -13.90
C ASP A 45 -1.74 -1.39 -12.50
N ALA A 46 -1.62 -0.18 -11.95
CA ALA A 46 -1.09 0.03 -10.61
C ALA A 46 -2.02 -0.53 -9.54
N ARG A 47 -3.33 -0.32 -9.67
CA ARG A 47 -4.34 -0.86 -8.75
C ARG A 47 -4.29 -2.38 -8.73
N LYS A 48 -4.25 -3.02 -9.89
CA LYS A 48 -4.14 -4.48 -10.00
C LYS A 48 -2.88 -5.01 -9.31
N LYS A 49 -1.72 -4.38 -9.55
CA LYS A 49 -0.47 -4.76 -8.86
C LYS A 49 -0.58 -4.60 -7.35
N SER A 50 -1.20 -3.54 -6.86
CA SER A 50 -1.42 -3.31 -5.44
C SER A 50 -2.37 -4.35 -4.83
N ALA A 51 -3.43 -4.73 -5.54
CA ALA A 51 -4.35 -5.78 -5.12
C ALA A 51 -3.62 -7.14 -4.99
N ASP A 52 -2.86 -7.53 -6.01
CA ASP A 52 -2.05 -8.76 -6.00
C ASP A 52 -1.05 -8.77 -4.81
N GLN A 53 -0.42 -7.63 -4.52
CA GLN A 53 0.49 -7.49 -3.38
C GLN A 53 -0.24 -7.61 -2.03
N LEU A 54 -1.42 -7.01 -1.90
CA LEU A 54 -2.24 -7.09 -0.70
C LEU A 54 -2.75 -8.50 -0.45
N GLU A 55 -3.10 -9.25 -1.49
CA GLU A 55 -3.47 -10.67 -1.36
C GLU A 55 -2.33 -11.51 -0.79
N VAL A 56 -1.10 -11.30 -1.28
CA VAL A 56 0.09 -11.99 -0.75
C VAL A 56 0.34 -11.63 0.71
N ILE A 57 0.12 -10.37 1.10
CA ILE A 57 0.26 -9.92 2.49
C ILE A 57 -0.85 -10.52 3.36
N LYS A 58 -2.08 -10.57 2.86
CA LYS A 58 -3.24 -11.18 3.51
C LYS A 58 -2.96 -12.64 3.85
N GLU A 59 -2.49 -13.43 2.88
CA GLU A 59 -2.17 -14.84 3.10
C GLU A 59 -1.02 -15.03 4.10
N LYS A 60 0.02 -14.18 4.04
CA LYS A 60 1.11 -14.20 5.04
C LYS A 60 0.60 -13.84 6.44
N ALA A 61 -0.31 -12.86 6.54
CA ALA A 61 -0.91 -12.44 7.80
C ALA A 61 -1.76 -13.57 8.40
N ARG A 62 -2.56 -14.26 7.58
CA ARG A 62 -3.34 -15.44 7.96
C ARG A 62 -2.46 -16.53 8.55
N ILE A 63 -1.36 -16.89 7.88
CA ILE A 63 -0.43 -17.95 8.33
C ILE A 63 0.30 -17.54 9.62
N THR A 64 0.73 -16.28 9.74
CA THR A 64 1.62 -15.84 10.84
C THR A 64 0.86 -15.40 12.09
N PHE A 65 -0.29 -14.75 11.91
CA PHE A 65 -1.04 -14.07 12.97
C PHE A 65 -2.48 -14.57 13.12
N GLY A 66 -2.98 -15.41 12.21
CA GLY A 66 -4.32 -15.98 12.24
C GLY A 66 -5.38 -15.19 11.47
N GLU A 67 -6.60 -15.72 11.44
CA GLU A 67 -7.74 -15.20 10.66
C GLU A 67 -8.18 -13.79 11.09
N GLU A 68 -7.97 -13.40 12.36
CA GLU A 68 -8.33 -12.05 12.84
C GLU A 68 -7.55 -10.95 12.10
N LYS A 69 -6.28 -11.20 11.75
CA LYS A 69 -5.48 -10.24 10.98
C LYS A 69 -5.79 -10.29 9.49
N GLU A 70 -6.27 -11.43 8.98
CA GLU A 70 -6.72 -11.57 7.61
C GLU A 70 -7.88 -10.63 7.29
N ALA A 71 -8.91 -10.61 8.16
CA ALA A 71 -10.10 -9.78 7.98
C ALA A 71 -9.78 -8.29 7.88
N ILE A 72 -8.72 -7.83 8.55
CA ILE A 72 -8.25 -6.44 8.43
C ILE A 72 -7.78 -6.17 7.00
N PHE A 73 -6.93 -7.03 6.44
CA PHE A 73 -6.41 -6.86 5.08
C PHE A 73 -7.49 -7.06 4.01
N GLU A 74 -8.47 -7.92 4.25
CA GLU A 74 -9.64 -8.05 3.39
C GLU A 74 -10.41 -6.72 3.28
N GLY A 75 -10.62 -6.02 4.39
CA GLY A 75 -11.22 -4.67 4.36
C GLY A 75 -10.39 -3.64 3.59
N HIS A 76 -9.05 -3.75 3.60
CA HIS A 76 -8.19 -2.86 2.80
C HIS A 76 -8.30 -3.16 1.30
N ILE A 77 -8.46 -4.43 0.91
CA ILE A 77 -8.71 -4.82 -0.48
C ILE A 77 -10.08 -4.31 -0.94
N MET A 78 -11.12 -4.46 -0.10
CA MET A 78 -12.45 -3.94 -0.42
C MET A 78 -12.44 -2.43 -0.66
N LEU A 79 -11.68 -1.67 0.13
CA LEU A 79 -11.55 -0.23 -0.07
C LEU A 79 -10.73 0.12 -1.33
N LEU A 80 -9.76 -0.71 -1.70
CA LEU A 80 -9.00 -0.53 -2.95
C LEU A 80 -9.88 -0.79 -4.19
N GLU A 81 -10.83 -1.70 -4.09
CA GLU A 81 -11.74 -2.11 -5.17
C GLU A 81 -13.10 -1.39 -5.15
N ASP A 82 -13.23 -0.35 -4.33
CA ASP A 82 -14.45 0.44 -4.23
C ASP A 82 -14.75 1.16 -5.56
N GLU A 83 -15.93 0.89 -6.12
CA GLU A 83 -16.41 1.47 -7.37
C GLU A 83 -16.57 3.00 -7.28
N GLU A 84 -16.94 3.54 -6.11
CA GLU A 84 -17.11 4.98 -5.90
C GLU A 84 -15.75 5.70 -5.98
N LEU A 85 -14.72 5.15 -5.32
CA LEU A 85 -13.36 5.67 -5.40
C LEU A 85 -12.76 5.52 -6.80
N GLU A 86 -13.07 4.43 -7.50
CA GLU A 86 -12.68 4.25 -8.90
C GLU A 86 -13.25 5.37 -9.79
N GLU A 87 -14.55 5.63 -9.70
CA GLU A 87 -15.21 6.67 -10.50
C GLU A 87 -14.68 8.07 -10.17
N GLU A 88 -14.49 8.40 -8.89
CA GLU A 88 -13.93 9.68 -8.46
C GLU A 88 -12.52 9.92 -9.01
N ILE A 89 -11.64 8.90 -8.96
CA ILE A 89 -10.27 9.01 -9.48
C ILE A 89 -10.27 9.18 -11.00
N ILE A 90 -11.10 8.42 -11.72
CA ILE A 90 -11.23 8.55 -13.16
C ILE A 90 -11.77 9.94 -13.54
N ALA A 91 -12.73 10.47 -12.78
CA ALA A 91 -13.27 11.81 -12.97
C ALA A 91 -12.22 12.90 -12.68
N PHE A 92 -11.30 12.67 -11.75
CA PHE A 92 -10.21 13.60 -11.44
C PHE A 92 -9.10 13.63 -12.51
N ILE A 93 -8.89 12.50 -13.21
CA ILE A 93 -7.90 12.40 -14.29
C ILE A 93 -8.42 13.04 -15.60
N LYS A 94 -9.74 13.04 -15.81
CA LYS A 94 -10.40 13.61 -16.99
C LYS A 94 -10.55 15.13 -16.90
#